data_AF-A0A1S9RNW5-F1
#
_entry.id   AF-A0A1S9RNW5-F1
#
_cell.length_a   1.000
_cell.length_b   1.000
_cell.length_c   1.000
_cell.angle_alpha   90.00
_cell.angle_beta   90.00
_cell.angle_gamma   90.00
#
_symmetry.space_group_name_H-M   'P 1'
#
loop_
_entity.id
_entity.type
_entity.pdbx_description
1 polymer ?
#
loop_
_entity_poly.entity_id
_entity_poly.type
_entity_poly.pdbx_seq_one_letter_code
_entity_poly.pdbx_strand_id
1 'polypeptide(L)'
;MATLSISCKALTKPAESQVDFGAELHGLNIEQLTDDDFAILHKALYEHQVVVIKNQQNLSPKAQYELTRRFDPSTRVYSHGKSIDKRSVLHRDLTKIPHQPQVQVIGHGSVKEYEGLTNLQLRHPHHKAFHRHPIPAEEDEDFTHFYRWHIDSAMYDLDPPLATSLLAVQVPKGRRQICRYDDETGTELDVPLGTTAFFSGYRLYELLSEEEKNFVRTSKVEYAPHPYIWMSKAKSRSNGLGIVSEGLELSEEELPPFEDDKIKIYPMAWKNPITGRLAMMVYPTCVRKIHLENGSTLDNLFEIRERLYRLQRRAIDPQYVYTHDWEEGDLVLFNNHGVMHSIVGSFRDGVEVRLFRQCNMAGSRPPLSPEDIL
;
A
#
# COMPACT_ATOMS: atom_id res chain seq x y z
N MET A 1 -34.70 11.68 14.87
CA MET A 1 -33.71 10.62 15.15
C MET A 1 -32.48 11.30 15.70
N ALA A 2 -31.94 10.85 16.83
CA ALA A 2 -30.72 11.44 17.36
C ALA A 2 -29.57 11.21 16.36
N THR A 3 -28.99 12.28 15.84
CA THR A 3 -27.74 12.24 15.09
C THR A 3 -26.67 11.67 16.03
N LEU A 4 -26.22 10.45 15.78
CA LEU A 4 -25.09 9.86 16.50
C LEU A 4 -23.89 10.80 16.28
N SER A 5 -23.32 11.33 17.37
CA SER A 5 -22.12 12.15 17.26
C SER A 5 -20.95 11.28 16.78
N ILE A 6 -20.27 11.70 15.72
CA ILE A 6 -19.05 11.03 15.27
C ILE A 6 -17.98 11.14 16.37
N SER A 7 -17.34 10.02 16.69
CA SER A 7 -16.21 10.00 17.63
C SER A 7 -14.98 9.41 16.96
N CYS A 8 -13.83 10.02 17.20
CA CYS A 8 -12.51 9.56 16.76
C CYS A 8 -11.69 9.12 17.98
N LYS A 9 -11.13 7.92 17.94
CA LYS A 9 -10.26 7.38 18.99
C LYS A 9 -8.97 6.89 18.37
N ALA A 10 -7.83 7.12 19.01
CA ALA A 10 -6.58 6.52 18.54
C ALA A 10 -6.69 4.98 18.56
N LEU A 11 -6.08 4.30 17.57
CA LEU A 11 -6.03 2.85 17.56
C LEU A 11 -5.26 2.34 18.79
N THR A 12 -5.79 1.30 19.44
CA THR A 12 -5.10 0.58 20.50
C THR A 12 -3.84 -0.08 19.93
N LYS A 13 -2.71 0.11 20.61
CA LYS A 13 -1.41 -0.43 20.21
C LYS A 13 -0.73 -1.06 21.44
N PRO A 14 0.18 -2.04 21.24
CA PRO A 14 1.03 -2.54 22.31
C PRO A 14 1.85 -1.43 22.97
N ALA A 15 2.25 -1.61 24.23
CA ALA A 15 2.94 -0.59 25.02
C ALA A 15 4.33 -0.23 24.46
N GLU A 16 4.98 -1.20 23.82
CA GLU A 16 6.25 -1.10 23.12
C GLU A 16 6.16 -0.44 21.73
N SER A 17 4.94 -0.19 21.25
CA SER A 17 4.72 0.45 19.95
C SER A 17 5.02 1.95 20.03
N GLN A 18 5.80 2.43 19.07
CA GLN A 18 6.02 3.85 18.79
C GLN A 18 5.20 4.34 17.58
N VAL A 19 4.20 3.56 17.14
CA VAL A 19 3.27 3.96 16.10
C VAL A 19 2.45 5.16 16.59
N ASP A 20 2.56 6.29 15.90
CA ASP A 20 1.92 7.57 16.25
C ASP A 20 0.70 7.92 15.37
N PHE A 21 0.32 7.02 14.48
CA PHE A 21 -0.79 7.18 13.53
C PHE A 21 -1.89 6.14 13.77
N GLY A 22 -3.02 6.27 13.10
CA GLY A 22 -4.15 5.35 13.18
C GLY A 22 -5.25 5.83 14.13
N ALA A 23 -6.49 5.84 13.63
CA ALA A 23 -7.67 6.10 14.44
C ALA A 23 -8.85 5.18 14.08
N GLU A 24 -9.71 4.91 15.05
CA GLU A 24 -11.02 4.31 14.88
C GLU A 24 -12.09 5.40 14.89
N LEU A 25 -12.94 5.41 13.85
CA LEU A 25 -14.06 6.34 13.73
C LEU A 25 -15.39 5.60 13.88
N HIS A 26 -16.25 6.13 14.74
CA HIS A 26 -17.59 5.60 15.00
C HIS A 26 -18.68 6.63 14.68
N GLY A 27 -19.91 6.15 14.48
CA GLY A 27 -21.07 7.00 14.24
C GLY A 27 -21.27 7.41 12.78
N LEU A 28 -20.46 6.88 11.86
CA LEU A 28 -20.59 7.12 10.42
C LEU A 28 -21.52 6.09 9.77
N ASN A 29 -22.44 6.57 8.94
CA ASN A 29 -23.19 5.72 8.01
C ASN A 29 -22.64 5.91 6.59
N ILE A 30 -21.79 5.00 6.13
CA ILE A 30 -21.12 5.13 4.83
C ILE A 30 -22.10 5.02 3.64
N GLU A 31 -23.21 4.29 3.80
CA GLU A 31 -24.27 4.22 2.79
C GLU A 31 -24.98 5.56 2.57
N GLN A 32 -24.94 6.45 3.56
CA GLN A 32 -25.63 7.74 3.57
C GLN A 32 -24.72 8.85 4.10
N LEU A 33 -23.47 8.86 3.64
CA LEU A 33 -22.45 9.78 4.14
C LEU A 33 -22.74 11.22 3.70
N THR A 34 -23.00 12.11 4.66
CA THR A 34 -23.24 13.54 4.39
C THR A 34 -21.93 14.27 4.07
N ASP A 35 -22.02 15.54 3.69
CA ASP A 35 -20.84 16.38 3.45
C ASP A 35 -20.06 16.69 4.73
N ASP A 36 -20.76 16.93 5.83
CA ASP A 36 -20.15 17.18 7.14
C ASP A 36 -19.45 15.92 7.68
N ASP A 37 -20.09 14.75 7.56
CA ASP A 37 -19.51 13.47 7.96
C ASP A 37 -18.23 13.18 7.17
N PHE A 38 -18.25 13.45 5.86
CA PHE A 38 -17.08 13.29 5.02
C PHE A 38 -15.99 14.29 5.35
N ALA A 39 -16.30 15.55 5.65
CA ALA A 39 -15.29 16.52 6.06
C ALA A 39 -14.54 16.08 7.32
N ILE A 40 -15.26 15.48 8.29
CA ILE A 40 -14.66 14.90 9.50
C ILE A 40 -13.78 13.70 9.14
N LEU A 41 -14.28 12.76 8.33
CA LEU A 41 -13.52 11.59 7.90
C LEU A 41 -12.28 11.97 7.08
N HIS A 42 -12.39 12.93 6.18
CA HIS A 42 -11.32 13.44 5.34
C HIS A 42 -10.20 14.02 6.21
N LYS A 43 -10.54 14.93 7.13
CA LYS A 43 -9.58 15.50 8.08
C LYS A 43 -8.92 14.41 8.93
N ALA A 44 -9.72 13.49 9.49
CA ALA A 44 -9.21 12.38 10.29
C ALA A 44 -8.25 11.49 9.50
N LEU A 45 -8.52 11.19 8.22
CA LEU A 45 -7.63 10.40 7.39
C LEU A 45 -6.28 11.08 7.16
N TYR A 46 -6.26 12.39 6.92
CA TYR A 46 -4.98 13.10 6.70
C TYR A 46 -4.22 13.39 8.00
N GLU A 47 -4.88 13.49 9.15
CA GLU A 47 -4.24 13.65 10.46
C GLU A 47 -3.73 12.32 11.03
N HIS A 48 -4.55 11.27 10.95
CA HIS A 48 -4.27 9.95 11.51
C HIS A 48 -3.74 8.94 10.50
N GLN A 49 -3.71 9.27 9.20
CA GLN A 49 -3.11 8.50 8.11
C GLN A 49 -3.80 7.15 7.77
N VAL A 50 -4.25 6.42 8.79
CA VAL A 50 -5.07 5.20 8.68
C VAL A 50 -6.30 5.40 9.57
N VAL A 51 -7.48 5.11 9.02
CA VAL A 51 -8.76 5.18 9.72
C VAL A 51 -9.47 3.84 9.60
N VAL A 52 -9.94 3.32 10.72
CA VAL A 52 -10.74 2.09 10.79
C VAL A 52 -12.19 2.45 11.12
N ILE A 53 -13.13 1.94 10.34
CA ILE A 53 -14.57 2.07 10.59
C ILE A 53 -15.10 0.65 10.76
N LYS A 54 -15.50 0.31 11.98
CA LYS A 54 -15.98 -1.03 12.32
C LYS A 54 -17.42 -1.26 11.84
N ASN A 55 -17.86 -2.51 11.86
CA ASN A 55 -19.26 -2.93 11.65
C ASN A 55 -19.85 -2.55 10.28
N GLN A 56 -19.04 -2.66 9.22
CA GLN A 56 -19.40 -2.35 7.83
C GLN A 56 -19.69 -3.62 7.01
N GLN A 57 -20.16 -4.71 7.64
CA GLN A 57 -20.43 -5.99 6.95
C GLN A 57 -21.44 -5.83 5.80
N ASN A 58 -22.40 -4.92 5.96
CA ASN A 58 -23.47 -4.68 4.99
C ASN A 58 -23.16 -3.55 4.00
N LEU A 59 -21.94 -3.00 4.00
CA LEU A 59 -21.57 -1.94 3.06
C LEU A 59 -21.72 -2.47 1.62
N SER A 60 -22.28 -1.66 0.72
CA SER A 60 -22.39 -1.99 -0.69
C SER A 60 -21.10 -1.64 -1.42
N PRO A 61 -20.74 -2.34 -2.52
CA PRO A 61 -19.61 -1.94 -3.35
C PRO A 61 -19.76 -0.51 -3.87
N LYS A 62 -21.00 -0.10 -4.17
CA LYS A 62 -21.32 1.26 -4.61
C LYS A 62 -20.96 2.30 -3.54
N ALA A 63 -21.37 2.10 -2.28
CA ALA A 63 -21.04 3.03 -1.21
C ALA A 63 -19.53 3.07 -0.92
N GLN A 64 -18.83 1.93 -0.93
CA GLN A 64 -17.37 1.89 -0.82
C GLN A 64 -16.70 2.70 -1.94
N TYR A 65 -17.15 2.53 -3.18
CA TYR A 65 -16.65 3.29 -4.33
C TYR A 65 -16.92 4.79 -4.18
N GLU A 66 -18.16 5.19 -3.86
CA GLU A 66 -18.50 6.60 -3.71
C GLU A 66 -17.69 7.26 -2.59
N LEU A 67 -17.55 6.61 -1.43
CA LEU A 67 -16.68 7.09 -0.35
C LEU A 67 -15.24 7.31 -0.83
N THR A 68 -14.64 6.30 -1.47
CA THR A 68 -13.25 6.37 -1.95
C THR A 68 -13.08 7.48 -2.99
N ARG A 69 -14.05 7.62 -3.91
CA ARG A 69 -14.06 8.66 -4.94
C ARG A 69 -14.17 10.06 -4.35
N ARG A 70 -14.80 10.25 -3.19
CA ARG A 70 -14.94 11.59 -2.60
C ARG A 70 -13.59 12.25 -2.24
N PHE A 71 -12.53 11.47 -2.05
CA PHE A 71 -11.17 12.02 -1.86
C PHE A 71 -10.62 12.64 -3.14
N ASP A 72 -11.02 12.14 -4.31
CA ASP A 72 -10.71 12.74 -5.61
C ASP A 72 -11.92 12.60 -6.56
N PRO A 73 -12.86 13.54 -6.52
CA PRO A 73 -14.12 13.42 -7.26
C PRO A 73 -13.96 13.43 -8.79
N SER A 74 -12.80 13.86 -9.29
CA SER A 74 -12.52 14.08 -10.71
C SER A 74 -12.08 12.82 -11.46
N THR A 75 -11.66 11.79 -10.73
CA THR A 75 -11.18 10.52 -11.29
C THR A 75 -12.21 9.40 -11.14
N ARG A 76 -12.26 8.53 -12.15
CA ARG A 76 -13.06 7.31 -12.16
C ARG A 76 -12.29 6.09 -12.67
N VAL A 77 -10.98 6.22 -12.83
CA VAL A 77 -10.12 5.16 -13.34
C VAL A 77 -9.47 4.43 -12.16
N TYR A 78 -9.54 3.11 -12.16
CA TYR A 78 -8.82 2.29 -11.18
C TYR A 78 -7.30 2.57 -11.25
N SER A 79 -6.59 2.48 -10.14
CA SER A 79 -5.17 2.89 -10.02
C SER A 79 -4.21 2.23 -11.03
N HIS A 80 -4.54 1.04 -11.54
CA HIS A 80 -3.79 0.32 -12.56
C HIS A 80 -4.45 0.32 -13.95
N GLY A 81 -5.39 1.23 -14.20
CA GLY A 81 -6.07 1.38 -15.48
C GLY A 81 -7.10 0.27 -15.77
N LYS A 82 -7.41 0.08 -17.06
CA LYS A 82 -8.49 -0.82 -17.50
C LYS A 82 -8.08 -2.30 -17.55
N SER A 83 -6.83 -2.58 -17.88
CA SER A 83 -6.28 -3.94 -18.06
C SER A 83 -4.82 -4.00 -17.63
N ILE A 84 -4.43 -5.08 -16.97
CA ILE A 84 -3.04 -5.40 -16.65
C ILE A 84 -2.52 -6.43 -17.65
N ASP A 85 -1.37 -6.17 -18.27
CA ASP A 85 -0.68 -7.10 -19.17
C ASP A 85 -0.28 -8.39 -18.42
N LYS A 86 -0.37 -9.55 -19.08
CA LYS A 86 -0.04 -10.86 -18.48
C LYS A 86 1.42 -10.98 -18.02
N ARG A 87 2.32 -10.17 -18.56
CA ARG A 87 3.73 -10.08 -18.14
C ARG A 87 3.93 -9.36 -16.81
N SER A 88 2.94 -8.59 -16.37
CA SER A 88 3.00 -7.87 -15.11
C SER A 88 2.97 -8.83 -13.92
N VAL A 89 3.77 -8.54 -12.90
CA VAL A 89 3.72 -9.27 -11.63
C VAL A 89 2.36 -9.14 -10.91
N LEU A 90 1.52 -8.17 -11.29
CA LEU A 90 0.19 -7.93 -10.71
C LEU A 90 -0.97 -8.64 -11.44
N HIS A 91 -0.72 -9.35 -12.55
CA HIS A 91 -1.81 -9.85 -13.42
C HIS A 91 -2.78 -10.82 -12.74
N ARG A 92 -2.37 -11.46 -11.63
CA ARG A 92 -3.17 -12.47 -10.91
C ARG A 92 -4.09 -11.90 -9.84
N ASP A 93 -3.99 -10.60 -9.56
CA ASP A 93 -4.49 -10.04 -8.30
C ASP A 93 -5.82 -9.28 -8.48
N LEU A 94 -6.37 -9.16 -9.70
CA LEU A 94 -7.56 -8.35 -9.95
C LEU A 94 -8.78 -9.19 -10.34
N THR A 95 -9.78 -9.23 -9.46
CA THR A 95 -11.12 -9.74 -9.75
C THR A 95 -12.14 -8.61 -9.55
N LYS A 96 -12.75 -8.13 -10.63
CA LYS A 96 -13.68 -6.98 -10.58
C LYS A 96 -15.09 -7.42 -10.17
N ILE A 97 -15.76 -6.64 -9.32
CA ILE A 97 -17.19 -6.82 -9.07
C ILE A 97 -17.99 -6.40 -10.32
N PRO A 98 -18.82 -7.26 -10.94
CA PRO A 98 -19.47 -6.97 -12.23
C PRO A 98 -20.34 -5.70 -12.23
N HIS A 99 -21.08 -5.46 -11.13
CA HIS A 99 -21.97 -4.30 -11.00
C HIS A 99 -21.27 -3.04 -10.46
N GLN A 100 -20.01 -3.16 -9.99
CA GLN A 100 -19.18 -2.04 -9.55
C GLN A 100 -17.68 -2.32 -9.81
N PRO A 101 -17.19 -2.23 -11.06
CA PRO A 101 -15.87 -2.74 -11.44
C PRO A 101 -14.65 -2.01 -10.84
N GLN A 102 -14.84 -0.85 -10.22
CA GLN A 102 -13.83 -0.10 -9.48
C GLN A 102 -13.48 -0.78 -8.15
N VAL A 103 -14.38 -1.60 -7.62
CA VAL A 103 -14.15 -2.39 -6.41
C VAL A 103 -13.66 -3.78 -6.83
N GLN A 104 -12.45 -4.12 -6.37
CA GLN A 104 -11.81 -5.40 -6.62
C GLN A 104 -12.07 -6.34 -5.45
N VAL A 105 -12.22 -7.62 -5.77
CA VAL A 105 -12.23 -8.73 -4.83
C VAL A 105 -10.82 -9.31 -4.75
N ILE A 106 -10.26 -9.32 -3.55
CA ILE A 106 -8.92 -9.86 -3.27
C ILE A 106 -9.01 -10.83 -2.09
N GLY A 107 -8.08 -11.78 -1.98
CA GLY A 107 -8.18 -12.78 -0.93
C GLY A 107 -7.37 -14.05 -1.16
N HIS A 108 -7.78 -15.12 -0.48
CA HIS A 108 -7.24 -16.46 -0.60
C HIS A 108 -8.37 -17.49 -0.50
N GLY A 109 -8.22 -18.60 -1.21
CA GLY A 109 -9.11 -19.76 -1.11
C GLY A 109 -10.26 -19.73 -2.10
N SER A 110 -11.08 -20.78 -2.04
CA SER A 110 -12.23 -20.96 -2.93
C SER A 110 -13.47 -20.29 -2.33
N VAL A 111 -14.12 -19.42 -3.11
CA VAL A 111 -15.38 -18.75 -2.73
C VAL A 111 -16.45 -19.11 -3.75
N LYS A 112 -17.54 -19.73 -3.28
CA LYS A 112 -18.60 -20.25 -4.16
C LYS A 112 -19.28 -19.13 -4.95
N GLU A 113 -19.69 -18.07 -4.26
CA GLU A 113 -20.32 -16.90 -4.88
C GLU A 113 -20.07 -15.65 -4.05
N TYR A 114 -19.90 -14.51 -4.72
CA TYR A 114 -19.81 -13.20 -4.06
C TYR A 114 -20.10 -12.08 -5.06
N GLU A 115 -21.05 -11.20 -4.77
CA GLU A 115 -21.32 -9.98 -5.57
C GLU A 115 -21.57 -10.26 -7.09
N GLY A 116 -22.21 -11.40 -7.41
CA GLY A 116 -22.48 -11.84 -8.78
C GLY A 116 -21.34 -12.60 -9.46
N LEU A 117 -20.22 -12.81 -8.77
CA LEU A 117 -19.15 -13.71 -9.19
C LEU A 117 -19.42 -15.11 -8.66
N THR A 118 -19.01 -16.14 -9.40
CA THR A 118 -19.19 -17.55 -9.04
C THR A 118 -17.90 -18.34 -9.20
N ASN A 119 -17.67 -19.36 -8.37
CA ASN A 119 -16.51 -20.25 -8.40
C ASN A 119 -15.18 -19.49 -8.40
N LEU A 120 -15.07 -18.50 -7.52
CA LEU A 120 -13.86 -17.71 -7.36
C LEU A 120 -12.76 -18.54 -6.73
N GLN A 121 -11.57 -18.51 -7.33
CA GLN A 121 -10.34 -18.98 -6.72
C GLN A 121 -9.44 -17.77 -6.47
N LEU A 122 -9.45 -17.28 -5.23
CA LEU A 122 -8.62 -16.14 -4.84
C LEU A 122 -7.24 -16.63 -4.43
N ARG A 123 -6.22 -15.81 -4.68
CA ARG A 123 -4.83 -16.14 -4.38
C ARG A 123 -4.16 -14.98 -3.65
N HIS A 124 -3.81 -15.21 -2.40
CA HIS A 124 -2.98 -14.27 -1.65
C HIS A 124 -1.56 -14.30 -2.21
N PRO A 125 -0.96 -13.14 -2.50
CA PRO A 125 0.44 -13.10 -2.89
C PRO A 125 1.33 -13.68 -1.79
N HIS A 126 2.33 -14.44 -2.19
CA HIS A 126 3.10 -15.29 -1.28
C HIS A 126 4.59 -15.06 -1.49
N HIS A 127 5.34 -14.94 -0.39
CA HIS A 127 6.77 -14.62 -0.37
C HIS A 127 7.60 -15.47 -1.35
N LYS A 128 7.34 -16.78 -1.46
CA LYS A 128 7.97 -17.72 -2.40
C LYS A 128 7.94 -17.31 -3.87
N ALA A 129 6.98 -16.48 -4.29
CA ALA A 129 6.89 -16.02 -5.66
C ALA A 129 7.80 -14.81 -5.96
N PHE A 130 8.11 -14.00 -4.94
CA PHE A 130 8.68 -12.66 -5.15
C PHE A 130 10.03 -12.44 -4.45
N HIS A 131 10.32 -13.13 -3.34
CA HIS A 131 11.59 -12.95 -2.62
C HIS A 131 12.73 -13.77 -3.21
N ARG A 132 13.94 -13.22 -3.09
CA ARG A 132 15.18 -13.89 -3.50
C ARG A 132 15.52 -15.08 -2.61
N HIS A 133 15.20 -14.95 -1.32
CA HIS A 133 15.38 -15.94 -0.27
C HIS A 133 14.07 -16.06 0.52
N PRO A 134 13.08 -16.84 0.03
CA PRO A 134 11.82 -17.03 0.75
C PRO A 134 12.00 -17.91 2.00
N ILE A 135 11.00 -17.91 2.88
CA ILE A 135 10.94 -18.86 4.02
C ILE A 135 10.96 -20.31 3.47
N PRO A 136 11.75 -21.23 4.06
CA PRO A 136 11.73 -22.65 3.71
C PRO A 136 10.33 -23.27 3.80
N ALA A 137 10.05 -24.26 2.96
CA ALA A 137 8.70 -24.81 2.81
C ALA A 137 8.18 -25.48 4.11
N GLU A 138 9.09 -26.05 4.89
CA GLU A 138 8.83 -26.66 6.20
C GLU A 138 8.48 -25.65 7.30
N GLU A 139 8.83 -24.38 7.11
CA GLU A 139 8.62 -23.27 8.07
C GLU A 139 7.49 -22.32 7.63
N ASP A 140 7.00 -22.45 6.40
CA ASP A 140 6.01 -21.55 5.76
C ASP A 140 4.66 -21.45 6.50
N GLU A 141 4.37 -22.45 7.34
CA GLU A 141 3.18 -22.46 8.19
C GLU A 141 3.30 -21.49 9.38
N ASP A 142 4.50 -21.33 9.94
CA ASP A 142 4.72 -20.54 11.16
C ASP A 142 5.37 -19.18 10.86
N PHE A 143 6.12 -19.12 9.76
CA PHE A 143 6.92 -17.96 9.38
C PHE A 143 6.47 -17.37 8.05
N THR A 144 6.64 -16.06 7.93
CA THR A 144 6.34 -15.32 6.71
C THR A 144 7.28 -14.14 6.55
N HIS A 145 7.11 -13.41 5.47
CA HIS A 145 7.79 -12.15 5.18
C HIS A 145 6.75 -11.08 4.85
N PHE A 146 7.09 -9.81 5.02
CA PHE A 146 6.36 -8.76 4.32
C PHE A 146 6.46 -9.01 2.82
N TYR A 147 5.33 -9.16 2.13
CA TYR A 147 5.37 -9.49 0.71
C TYR A 147 6.01 -8.39 -0.14
N ARG A 148 5.59 -7.14 0.07
CA ARG A 148 6.10 -5.99 -0.67
C ARG A 148 5.64 -4.68 -0.03
N TRP A 149 6.58 -3.90 0.45
CA TRP A 149 6.31 -2.52 0.86
C TRP A 149 6.06 -1.65 -0.36
N HIS A 150 4.87 -1.08 -0.47
CA HIS A 150 4.47 -0.33 -1.65
C HIS A 150 3.51 0.81 -1.36
N ILE A 151 3.34 1.63 -2.40
CA ILE A 151 2.29 2.63 -2.56
C ILE A 151 1.36 2.07 -3.64
N ASP A 152 0.05 2.14 -3.44
CA ASP A 152 -0.89 1.77 -4.52
C ASP A 152 -0.68 2.76 -5.67
N SER A 153 -0.30 2.30 -6.85
CA SER A 153 -0.14 3.15 -8.05
C SER A 153 0.27 2.32 -9.26
N ALA A 154 -0.08 2.73 -10.48
CA ALA A 154 0.57 2.19 -11.67
C ALA A 154 2.06 2.57 -11.79
N MET A 155 2.47 3.69 -11.20
CA MET A 155 3.81 4.30 -11.34
C MET A 155 4.23 4.58 -12.81
N TYR A 156 3.29 4.57 -13.75
CA TYR A 156 3.43 4.94 -15.15
C TYR A 156 2.06 5.41 -15.65
N ASP A 157 2.01 6.52 -16.39
CA ASP A 157 0.81 7.19 -16.94
C ASP A 157 -0.16 7.76 -15.87
N LEU A 158 -0.48 6.97 -14.85
CA LEU A 158 -1.44 7.30 -13.78
C LEU A 158 -0.74 7.70 -12.49
N ASP A 159 -1.27 8.74 -11.82
CA ASP A 159 -0.78 9.19 -10.52
C ASP A 159 -1.29 8.31 -9.37
N PRO A 160 -0.56 8.21 -8.24
CA PRO A 160 -0.99 7.45 -7.08
C PRO A 160 -2.34 7.94 -6.55
N PRO A 161 -3.30 7.04 -6.22
CA PRO A 161 -4.52 7.37 -5.51
C PRO A 161 -4.26 8.22 -4.28
N LEU A 162 -5.18 9.12 -3.94
CA LEU A 162 -5.10 9.91 -2.71
C LEU A 162 -5.45 9.07 -1.48
N ALA A 163 -6.41 8.14 -1.63
CA ALA A 163 -6.83 7.23 -0.60
C ALA A 163 -7.17 5.85 -1.18
N THR A 164 -7.02 4.82 -0.36
CA THR A 164 -7.47 3.46 -0.63
C THR A 164 -8.41 3.02 0.48
N SER A 165 -9.46 2.28 0.13
CA SER A 165 -10.30 1.56 1.09
C SER A 165 -10.17 0.05 0.94
N LEU A 166 -10.08 -0.63 2.07
CA LEU A 166 -10.08 -2.09 2.20
C LEU A 166 -11.18 -2.51 3.16
N LEU A 167 -12.05 -3.40 2.74
CA LEU A 167 -13.07 -3.98 3.59
C LEU A 167 -12.84 -5.47 3.80
N ALA A 168 -12.81 -5.89 5.05
CA ALA A 168 -12.84 -7.29 5.45
C ALA A 168 -14.26 -7.88 5.31
N VAL A 169 -14.42 -8.86 4.43
CA VAL A 169 -15.69 -9.60 4.24
C VAL A 169 -15.64 -10.92 4.99
N GLN A 170 -14.55 -11.67 4.81
CA GLN A 170 -14.28 -12.92 5.51
C GLN A 170 -12.80 -12.95 5.91
N VAL A 171 -12.53 -13.20 7.19
CA VAL A 171 -11.19 -13.20 7.76
C VAL A 171 -10.88 -14.57 8.35
N PRO A 172 -9.71 -15.17 8.07
CA PRO A 172 -9.31 -16.41 8.76
C PRO A 172 -9.15 -16.14 10.26
N LYS A 173 -9.60 -17.07 11.11
CA LYS A 173 -9.58 -16.88 12.57
C LYS A 173 -8.45 -17.67 13.23
N GLY A 174 -7.82 -17.05 14.23
CA GLY A 174 -7.07 -17.73 15.29
C GLY A 174 -5.60 -18.04 15.02
N ARG A 175 -5.12 -18.01 13.77
CA ARG A 175 -3.69 -18.21 13.48
C ARG A 175 -2.93 -16.89 13.38
N ARG A 176 -1.72 -16.89 13.93
CA ARG A 176 -0.71 -15.84 13.80
C ARG A 176 0.54 -16.43 13.16
N GLN A 177 1.42 -15.58 12.67
CA GLN A 177 2.71 -15.99 12.11
C GLN A 177 3.80 -15.05 12.61
N ILE A 178 5.05 -15.50 12.55
CA ILE A 178 6.21 -14.64 12.78
C ILE A 178 6.71 -14.13 11.42
N CYS A 179 6.66 -12.81 11.24
CA CYS A 179 7.26 -12.14 10.10
C CYS A 179 8.75 -11.96 10.35
N ARG A 180 9.59 -12.75 9.66
CA ARG A 180 11.06 -12.60 9.71
C ARG A 180 11.54 -11.54 8.72
N TYR A 181 12.59 -10.83 9.08
CA TYR A 181 13.18 -9.83 8.18
C TYR A 181 14.30 -10.43 7.33
N ASP A 182 15.00 -11.45 7.86
CA ASP A 182 16.11 -12.16 7.23
C ASP A 182 17.12 -11.24 6.54
N ASP A 183 17.46 -10.15 7.22
CA ASP A 183 18.38 -9.10 6.78
C ASP A 183 19.57 -8.93 7.74
N GLU A 184 19.99 -10.04 8.35
CA GLU A 184 21.12 -10.15 9.29
C GLU A 184 20.91 -9.49 10.66
N THR A 185 19.81 -8.77 10.86
CA THR A 185 19.49 -8.12 12.15
C THR A 185 18.91 -9.06 13.20
N GLY A 186 18.40 -10.23 12.78
CA GLY A 186 17.62 -11.13 13.64
C GLY A 186 16.23 -10.56 14.02
N THR A 187 15.76 -9.51 13.32
CA THR A 187 14.47 -8.88 13.60
C THR A 187 13.31 -9.80 13.20
N GLU A 188 12.34 -9.92 14.10
CA GLU A 188 11.09 -10.64 13.89
C GLU A 188 9.91 -9.80 14.40
N LEU A 189 8.71 -10.04 13.84
CA LEU A 189 7.47 -9.41 14.29
C LEU A 189 6.34 -10.45 14.30
N ASP A 190 5.66 -10.60 15.44
CA ASP A 190 4.43 -11.41 15.52
C ASP A 190 3.27 -10.67 14.85
N VAL A 191 2.61 -11.32 13.88
CA VAL A 191 1.57 -10.72 13.05
C VAL A 191 0.31 -11.60 12.98
N PRO A 192 -0.89 -11.00 12.96
CA PRO A 192 -2.09 -11.73 12.58
C PRO A 192 -1.98 -12.31 11.16
N LEU A 193 -2.51 -13.51 10.94
CA LEU A 193 -2.53 -14.10 9.60
C LEU A 193 -3.28 -13.20 8.60
N GLY A 194 -2.63 -12.86 7.49
CA GLY A 194 -3.29 -12.08 6.44
C GLY A 194 -3.44 -10.60 6.75
N THR A 195 -2.69 -10.09 7.73
CA THR A 195 -2.69 -8.68 8.12
C THR A 195 -2.26 -7.77 6.97
N THR A 196 -2.61 -6.50 7.09
CA THR A 196 -1.99 -5.42 6.32
C THR A 196 -1.12 -4.63 7.29
N ALA A 197 0.18 -4.59 7.00
CA ALA A 197 1.16 -3.84 7.76
C ALA A 197 1.34 -2.46 7.14
N PHE A 198 1.48 -1.44 7.99
CA PHE A 198 1.66 -0.05 7.60
C PHE A 198 2.84 0.56 8.34
N PHE A 199 3.56 1.47 7.67
CA PHE A 199 4.40 2.44 8.35
C PHE A 199 4.10 3.86 7.85
N SER A 200 4.36 4.85 8.70
CA SER A 200 4.15 6.27 8.38
C SER A 200 5.33 6.87 7.63
N GLY A 201 5.09 7.43 6.44
CA GLY A 201 6.08 8.22 5.71
C GLY A 201 6.48 9.50 6.45
N TYR A 202 5.58 10.06 7.27
CA TYR A 202 5.88 11.23 8.12
C TYR A 202 6.84 10.84 9.24
N ARG A 203 6.58 9.72 9.94
CA ARG A 203 7.49 9.20 10.96
C ARG A 203 8.86 8.88 10.36
N LEU A 204 8.89 8.24 9.18
CA LEU A 204 10.14 7.99 8.45
C LEU A 204 10.91 9.30 8.20
N TYR A 205 10.24 10.33 7.68
CA TYR A 205 10.87 11.62 7.42
C TYR A 205 11.44 12.28 8.69
N GLU A 206 10.74 12.16 9.82
CA GLU A 206 11.21 12.67 11.12
C GLU A 206 12.45 11.93 11.64
N LEU A 207 12.59 10.63 11.34
CA LEU A 207 13.73 9.79 11.70
C LEU A 207 14.97 10.00 10.82
N LEU A 208 14.87 10.83 9.77
CA LEU A 208 16.01 11.17 8.92
C LEU A 208 16.94 12.19 9.60
N SER A 209 18.24 12.10 9.34
CA SER A 209 19.18 13.16 9.68
C SER A 209 18.89 14.43 8.88
N GLU A 210 19.41 15.59 9.28
CA GLU A 210 19.19 16.82 8.52
C GLU A 210 19.79 16.77 7.10
N GLU A 211 20.89 16.04 6.91
CA GLU A 211 21.47 15.78 5.58
C GLU A 211 20.53 14.90 4.73
N GLU A 212 20.00 13.82 5.31
CA GLU A 212 19.03 12.95 4.65
C GLU A 212 17.73 13.69 4.32
N LYS A 213 17.24 14.55 5.24
CA LYS A 213 16.07 15.42 4.99
C LYS A 213 16.34 16.42 3.88
N ASN A 214 17.54 16.99 3.79
CA ASN A 214 17.91 17.87 2.69
C ASN A 214 17.84 17.10 1.37
N PHE A 215 18.53 15.96 1.29
CA PHE A 215 18.52 15.09 0.11
C PHE A 215 17.10 14.70 -0.33
N VAL A 216 16.25 14.25 0.60
CA VAL A 216 14.87 13.83 0.31
C VAL A 216 13.97 15.00 -0.09
N ARG A 217 14.18 16.22 0.45
CA ARG A 217 13.41 17.39 0.03
C ARG A 217 13.77 17.88 -1.36
N THR A 218 15.05 17.82 -1.72
CA THR A 218 15.55 18.45 -2.95
C THR A 218 15.69 17.48 -4.12
N SER A 219 15.55 16.17 -3.89
CA SER A 219 15.65 15.13 -4.92
C SER A 219 14.29 14.61 -5.39
N LYS A 220 14.27 14.09 -6.62
CA LYS A 220 13.10 13.45 -7.24
C LYS A 220 13.44 12.03 -7.70
N VAL A 221 12.49 11.11 -7.63
CA VAL A 221 12.63 9.74 -8.14
C VAL A 221 11.89 9.58 -9.45
N GLU A 222 12.52 8.91 -10.40
CA GLU A 222 11.94 8.53 -11.68
C GLU A 222 11.69 7.03 -11.71
N TYR A 223 10.46 6.65 -12.08
CA TYR A 223 10.03 5.26 -12.17
C TYR A 223 10.26 4.71 -13.57
N ALA A 224 10.52 3.41 -13.67
CA ALA A 224 10.66 2.76 -14.97
C ALA A 224 9.32 2.75 -15.74
N PRO A 225 9.33 2.87 -17.08
CA PRO A 225 8.14 2.61 -17.88
C PRO A 225 7.69 1.17 -17.68
N HIS A 226 6.36 0.95 -17.66
CA HIS A 226 5.77 -0.36 -17.39
C HIS A 226 6.41 -1.07 -16.19
N PRO A 227 6.44 -0.44 -15.00
CA PRO A 227 7.39 -0.79 -13.93
C PRO A 227 7.26 -2.23 -13.43
N TYR A 228 6.03 -2.77 -13.40
CA TYR A 228 5.73 -4.14 -13.00
C TYR A 228 6.12 -5.21 -14.04
N ILE A 229 6.37 -4.80 -15.29
CA ILE A 229 6.93 -5.66 -16.34
C ILE A 229 8.46 -5.52 -16.31
N TRP A 230 8.97 -4.29 -16.17
CA TRP A 230 10.39 -3.98 -16.08
C TRP A 230 11.11 -4.82 -15.02
N MET A 231 10.57 -4.91 -13.81
CA MET A 231 11.15 -5.69 -12.71
C MET A 231 10.67 -7.16 -12.64
N SER A 232 9.97 -7.67 -13.64
CA SER A 232 9.28 -8.98 -13.56
C SER A 232 10.19 -10.19 -13.32
N LYS A 233 11.46 -10.13 -13.74
CA LYS A 233 12.47 -11.18 -13.49
C LYS A 233 13.26 -10.95 -12.19
N ALA A 234 13.24 -9.73 -11.64
CA ALA A 234 13.96 -9.39 -10.42
C ALA A 234 13.26 -9.95 -9.17
N LYS A 235 14.01 -10.08 -8.08
CA LYS A 235 13.51 -10.61 -6.80
C LYS A 235 13.69 -9.59 -5.67
N SER A 236 12.70 -9.55 -4.78
CA SER A 236 12.71 -8.67 -3.62
C SER A 236 13.59 -9.22 -2.49
N ARG A 237 14.04 -8.30 -1.62
CA ARG A 237 14.64 -8.66 -0.32
C ARG A 237 13.62 -9.42 0.52
N SER A 238 14.10 -10.20 1.49
CA SER A 238 13.25 -11.00 2.38
C SER A 238 12.27 -10.14 3.18
N ASN A 239 12.67 -8.97 3.67
CA ASN A 239 11.77 -8.04 4.34
C ASN A 239 10.83 -7.23 3.41
N GLY A 240 10.74 -7.58 2.12
CA GLY A 240 9.83 -6.96 1.15
C GLY A 240 10.17 -5.52 0.75
N LEU A 241 11.27 -4.95 1.26
CA LEU A 241 11.64 -3.55 1.05
C LEU A 241 12.60 -3.39 -0.14
N GLY A 242 12.01 -3.27 -1.32
CA GLY A 242 12.77 -3.09 -2.57
C GLY A 242 13.34 -4.39 -3.13
N ILE A 243 14.09 -4.27 -4.23
CA ILE A 243 14.61 -5.41 -5.01
C ILE A 243 16.12 -5.55 -4.89
N VAL A 244 16.59 -6.80 -5.01
CA VAL A 244 18.02 -7.13 -5.05
C VAL A 244 18.59 -6.71 -6.41
N SER A 245 19.81 -6.20 -6.42
CA SER A 245 20.50 -5.74 -7.62
C SER A 245 21.26 -6.89 -8.30
N GLU A 246 20.58 -7.57 -9.22
CA GLU A 246 21.16 -8.69 -9.99
C GLU A 246 21.17 -8.42 -11.51
N GLY A 247 20.78 -7.22 -11.94
CA GLY A 247 20.73 -6.85 -13.37
C GLY A 247 19.70 -7.66 -14.16
N LEU A 248 18.58 -8.03 -13.53
CA LEU A 248 17.53 -8.87 -14.11
C LEU A 248 16.37 -8.06 -14.70
N GLU A 249 16.41 -6.75 -14.57
CA GLU A 249 15.42 -5.85 -15.14
C GLU A 249 15.43 -5.93 -16.67
N LEU A 250 14.25 -5.82 -17.28
CA LEU A 250 14.14 -5.82 -18.73
C LEU A 250 14.77 -4.56 -19.33
N SER A 251 15.43 -4.71 -20.48
CA SER A 251 15.88 -3.56 -21.27
C SER A 251 14.70 -2.82 -21.89
N GLU A 252 14.91 -1.59 -22.36
CA GLU A 252 13.84 -0.80 -23.00
C GLU A 252 13.28 -1.49 -24.25
N GLU A 253 14.10 -2.27 -24.97
CA GLU A 253 13.68 -3.04 -26.15
C GLU A 253 12.83 -4.27 -25.81
N GLU A 254 12.96 -4.81 -24.59
CA GLU A 254 12.15 -5.93 -24.10
C GLU A 254 10.77 -5.46 -23.57
N LEU A 255 10.61 -4.17 -23.29
CA LEU A 255 9.37 -3.59 -22.78
C LEU A 255 8.33 -3.39 -23.88
N PRO A 256 7.03 -3.38 -23.55
CA PRO A 256 6.03 -2.85 -24.48
C PRO A 256 6.35 -1.38 -24.80
N PRO A 257 5.94 -0.88 -25.99
CA PRO A 257 6.10 0.53 -26.34
C PRO A 257 5.59 1.45 -25.23
N PHE A 258 6.34 2.52 -24.97
CA PHE A 258 6.00 3.52 -23.96
C PHE A 258 6.29 4.93 -24.48
N GLU A 259 5.67 5.92 -23.84
CA GLU A 259 5.83 7.33 -24.17
C GLU A 259 6.55 8.02 -22.99
N ASP A 260 7.57 8.82 -23.28
CA ASP A 260 8.42 9.42 -22.25
C ASP A 260 7.67 10.38 -21.32
N ASP A 261 6.65 11.08 -21.82
CA ASP A 261 5.81 12.00 -21.04
C ASP A 261 4.90 11.27 -20.04
N LYS A 262 4.71 9.94 -20.19
CA LYS A 262 3.99 9.10 -19.23
C LYS A 262 4.86 8.57 -18.10
N ILE A 263 6.19 8.74 -18.21
CA ILE A 263 7.13 8.36 -17.17
C ILE A 263 6.94 9.28 -15.98
N LYS A 264 6.78 8.67 -14.80
CA LYS A 264 6.48 9.41 -13.58
C LYS A 264 7.77 9.81 -12.87
N ILE A 265 7.88 11.11 -12.59
CA ILE A 265 8.93 11.71 -11.77
C ILE A 265 8.25 12.42 -10.60
N TYR A 266 8.53 11.98 -9.37
CA TYR A 266 7.91 12.55 -8.16
C TYR A 266 8.97 13.05 -7.17
N PRO A 267 8.67 14.09 -6.37
CA PRO A 267 9.51 14.43 -5.22
C PRO A 267 9.62 13.24 -4.26
N MET A 268 10.73 13.12 -3.54
CA MET A 268 10.88 12.08 -2.51
C MET A 268 10.17 12.43 -1.20
N ALA A 269 9.95 13.73 -0.93
CA ALA A 269 9.10 14.23 0.16
C ALA A 269 7.74 14.68 -0.37
N TRP A 270 6.65 14.09 0.12
CA TRP A 270 5.27 14.45 -0.25
C TRP A 270 4.64 15.29 0.86
N LYS A 271 4.00 16.40 0.49
CA LYS A 271 3.33 17.31 1.44
C LYS A 271 1.89 16.86 1.72
N ASN A 272 1.54 16.81 3.00
CA ASN A 272 0.16 16.58 3.43
C ASN A 272 -0.70 17.84 3.17
N PRO A 273 -1.81 17.74 2.41
CA PRO A 273 -2.62 18.91 2.08
C PRO A 273 -3.38 19.51 3.27
N ILE A 274 -3.55 18.76 4.36
CA ILE A 274 -4.30 19.22 5.55
C ILE A 274 -3.35 19.69 6.65
N THR A 275 -2.27 18.95 6.91
CA THR A 275 -1.37 19.22 8.05
C THR A 275 -0.10 19.98 7.65
N GLY A 276 0.23 20.06 6.35
CA GLY A 276 1.48 20.64 5.86
C GLY A 276 2.74 19.82 6.17
N ARG A 277 2.63 18.70 6.91
CA ARG A 277 3.76 17.80 7.22
C ARG A 277 4.31 17.18 5.94
N LEU A 278 5.61 16.88 5.94
CA LEU A 278 6.28 16.15 4.87
C LEU A 278 6.41 14.67 5.23
N ALA A 279 6.08 13.79 4.29
CA ALA A 279 6.31 12.36 4.36
C ALA A 279 7.38 11.95 3.35
N MET A 280 8.34 11.12 3.74
CA MET A 280 9.23 10.47 2.77
C MET A 280 8.45 9.34 2.09
N MET A 281 8.13 9.52 0.81
CA MET A 281 7.30 8.61 0.03
C MET A 281 8.02 8.25 -1.27
N VAL A 282 8.62 7.07 -1.28
CA VAL A 282 9.30 6.49 -2.44
C VAL A 282 8.95 5.03 -2.49
N TYR A 283 8.46 4.54 -3.63
CA TYR A 283 8.24 3.12 -3.82
C TYR A 283 9.52 2.46 -4.38
N PRO A 284 10.38 1.85 -3.53
CA PRO A 284 11.76 1.54 -3.91
C PRO A 284 11.89 0.50 -5.03
N THR A 285 10.87 -0.32 -5.23
CA THR A 285 10.92 -1.45 -6.17
C THR A 285 11.02 -1.00 -7.64
N CYS A 286 10.46 0.15 -7.98
CA CYS A 286 10.26 0.56 -9.37
C CYS A 286 11.09 1.78 -9.79
N VAL A 287 11.96 2.29 -8.92
CA VAL A 287 12.81 3.46 -9.20
C VAL A 287 13.93 3.06 -10.16
N ARG A 288 14.07 3.80 -11.28
CA ARG A 288 15.18 3.65 -12.21
C ARG A 288 16.25 4.73 -12.09
N LYS A 289 15.89 5.94 -11.64
CA LYS A 289 16.80 7.08 -11.49
C LYS A 289 16.42 7.96 -10.31
N ILE A 290 17.41 8.68 -9.74
CA ILE A 290 17.20 9.77 -8.78
C ILE A 290 17.77 11.06 -9.39
N HIS A 291 16.93 12.08 -9.55
CA HIS A 291 17.32 13.43 -9.95
C HIS A 291 17.72 14.23 -8.73
N LEU A 292 18.92 14.80 -8.75
CA LEU A 292 19.53 15.52 -7.64
C LEU A 292 19.35 17.04 -7.79
N GLU A 293 19.44 17.75 -6.67
CA GLU A 293 19.31 19.22 -6.59
C GLU A 293 20.25 19.98 -7.53
N ASN A 294 21.46 19.45 -7.76
CA ASN A 294 22.45 20.07 -8.63
C ASN A 294 22.18 19.82 -10.14
N GLY A 295 21.06 19.20 -10.49
CA GLY A 295 20.68 18.86 -11.87
C GLY A 295 21.30 17.59 -12.43
N SER A 296 22.14 16.88 -11.67
CA SER A 296 22.66 15.57 -12.08
C SER A 296 21.70 14.44 -11.73
N THR A 297 21.94 13.27 -12.31
CA THR A 297 21.11 12.08 -12.09
C THR A 297 21.97 10.93 -11.61
N LEU A 298 21.50 10.23 -10.58
CA LEU A 298 22.00 8.92 -10.19
C LEU A 298 21.17 7.85 -10.91
N ASP A 299 21.82 7.03 -11.73
CA ASP A 299 21.20 5.97 -12.55
C ASP A 299 21.78 4.57 -12.30
N ASN A 300 22.81 4.46 -11.46
CA ASN A 300 23.31 3.16 -10.99
C ASN A 300 22.28 2.50 -10.06
N LEU A 301 21.60 1.45 -10.55
CA LEU A 301 20.54 0.76 -9.80
C LEU A 301 21.00 0.22 -8.45
N PHE A 302 22.23 -0.27 -8.34
CA PHE A 302 22.76 -0.76 -7.06
C PHE A 302 22.85 0.37 -6.05
N GLU A 303 23.45 1.50 -6.41
CA GLU A 303 23.56 2.66 -5.53
C GLU A 303 22.20 3.25 -5.15
N ILE A 304 21.26 3.31 -6.10
CA ILE A 304 19.88 3.75 -5.83
C ILE A 304 19.23 2.84 -4.79
N ARG A 305 19.26 1.52 -4.99
CA ARG A 305 18.60 0.55 -4.12
C ARG A 305 19.20 0.53 -2.73
N GLU A 306 20.52 0.53 -2.61
CA GLU A 306 21.21 0.57 -1.32
C GLU A 306 20.92 1.88 -0.56
N ARG A 307 20.89 3.01 -1.27
CA ARG A 307 20.56 4.31 -0.67
C ARG A 307 19.12 4.34 -0.17
N LEU A 308 18.15 3.93 -1.00
CA LEU A 308 16.73 3.90 -0.61
C LEU A 308 16.50 2.91 0.53
N TYR A 309 17.12 1.73 0.48
CA TYR A 309 17.03 0.75 1.56
C TYR A 309 17.55 1.32 2.88
N ARG A 310 18.71 1.98 2.90
CA ARG A 310 19.26 2.61 4.13
C ARG A 310 18.33 3.68 4.71
N LEU A 311 17.70 4.47 3.86
CA LEU A 311 16.74 5.49 4.30
C LEU A 311 15.48 4.83 4.89
N GLN A 312 14.89 3.87 4.18
CA GLN A 312 13.57 3.33 4.50
C GLN A 312 13.59 2.18 5.53
N ARG A 313 14.70 1.44 5.68
CA ARG A 313 14.75 0.24 6.51
C ARG A 313 14.37 0.49 7.97
N ARG A 314 14.73 1.65 8.52
CA ARG A 314 14.37 2.04 9.89
C ARG A 314 12.87 2.22 10.10
N ALA A 315 12.11 2.56 9.05
CA ALA A 315 10.66 2.76 9.17
C ALA A 315 9.89 1.44 9.27
N ILE A 316 10.52 0.33 8.88
CA ILE A 316 9.96 -0.99 9.07
C ILE A 316 10.47 -1.65 10.35
N ASP A 317 11.17 -0.96 11.26
CA ASP A 317 11.47 -1.58 12.57
C ASP A 317 10.15 -1.88 13.32
N PRO A 318 10.05 -3.02 14.05
CA PRO A 318 8.81 -3.49 14.67
C PRO A 318 8.01 -2.43 15.44
N GLN A 319 8.69 -1.55 16.18
CA GLN A 319 8.07 -0.49 16.96
C GLN A 319 7.33 0.57 16.12
N TYR A 320 7.66 0.73 14.83
CA TYR A 320 7.06 1.72 13.94
C TYR A 320 6.04 1.12 12.96
N VAL A 321 5.84 -0.19 12.99
CA VAL A 321 4.92 -0.90 12.10
C VAL A 321 3.59 -1.15 12.80
N TYR A 322 2.50 -0.70 12.16
CA TYR A 322 1.14 -1.07 12.56
C TYR A 322 0.67 -2.27 11.76
N THR A 323 0.33 -3.38 12.43
CA THR A 323 -0.30 -4.54 11.81
C THR A 323 -1.78 -4.57 12.20
N HIS A 324 -2.66 -4.44 11.21
CA HIS A 324 -4.09 -4.44 11.47
C HIS A 324 -4.59 -5.88 11.68
N ASP A 325 -5.08 -6.17 12.89
CA ASP A 325 -5.76 -7.42 13.21
C ASP A 325 -7.23 -7.31 12.78
N TRP A 326 -7.54 -7.93 11.65
CA TRP A 326 -8.79 -7.72 10.95
C TRP A 326 -9.97 -8.40 11.65
N GLU A 327 -11.08 -7.70 11.76
CA GLU A 327 -12.39 -8.29 12.03
C GLU A 327 -13.32 -8.16 10.81
N GLU A 328 -14.24 -9.11 10.65
CA GLU A 328 -15.24 -9.03 9.57
C GLU A 328 -16.10 -7.77 9.72
N GLY A 329 -16.18 -6.97 8.66
CA GLY A 329 -16.82 -5.67 8.66
C GLY A 329 -15.90 -4.50 8.96
N ASP A 330 -14.60 -4.72 9.16
CA ASP A 330 -13.65 -3.62 9.24
C ASP A 330 -13.45 -2.98 7.87
N LEU A 331 -13.74 -1.68 7.79
CA LEU A 331 -13.38 -0.83 6.66
C LEU A 331 -12.18 0.01 7.05
N VAL A 332 -11.01 -0.34 6.52
CA VAL A 332 -9.78 0.44 6.66
C VAL A 332 -9.67 1.40 5.48
N LEU A 333 -9.56 2.69 5.78
CA LEU A 333 -9.15 3.72 4.85
C LEU A 333 -7.72 4.14 5.18
N PHE A 334 -6.88 4.35 4.18
CA PHE A 334 -5.55 4.91 4.40
C PHE A 334 -5.21 5.99 3.37
N ASN A 335 -4.50 7.02 3.86
CA ASN A 335 -3.88 8.06 3.06
C ASN A 335 -2.71 7.45 2.29
N ASN A 336 -2.94 7.10 1.03
CA ASN A 336 -1.94 6.47 0.17
C ASN A 336 -0.76 7.40 -0.15
N HIS A 337 -0.87 8.70 0.16
CA HIS A 337 0.23 9.67 0.09
C HIS A 337 0.99 9.85 1.42
N GLY A 338 0.61 9.14 2.48
CA GLY A 338 1.18 9.29 3.82
C GLY A 338 1.72 8.00 4.44
N VAL A 339 1.34 6.83 3.93
CA VAL A 339 1.78 5.53 4.43
C VAL A 339 2.27 4.65 3.30
N MET A 340 3.27 3.80 3.57
CA MET A 340 3.50 2.60 2.78
C MET A 340 2.89 1.40 3.49
N HIS A 341 2.53 0.38 2.72
CA HIS A 341 1.92 -0.81 3.29
C HIS A 341 2.40 -2.10 2.60
N SER A 342 2.23 -3.21 3.30
CA SER A 342 2.48 -4.55 2.78
C SER A 342 1.42 -5.51 3.29
N ILE A 343 0.97 -6.41 2.42
CA ILE A 343 0.28 -7.62 2.87
C ILE A 343 1.30 -8.57 3.52
N VAL A 344 0.84 -9.37 4.47
CA VAL A 344 1.66 -10.30 5.22
C VAL A 344 0.87 -11.59 5.47
N GLY A 345 1.55 -12.73 5.33
CA GLY A 345 0.98 -14.04 5.64
C GLY A 345 1.17 -15.07 4.55
N SER A 346 1.16 -16.33 4.96
CA SER A 346 1.14 -17.52 4.11
C SER A 346 -0.05 -18.38 4.52
N PHE A 347 -0.91 -18.72 3.56
CA PHE A 347 -2.19 -19.36 3.80
C PHE A 347 -2.17 -20.83 3.42
N ARG A 348 -2.93 -21.64 4.17
CA ARG A 348 -3.14 -23.05 3.86
C ARG A 348 -4.21 -23.20 2.78
N ASP A 349 -3.77 -23.69 1.62
CA ASP A 349 -4.66 -24.01 0.50
C ASP A 349 -5.74 -25.01 0.94
N GLY A 350 -6.99 -24.74 0.59
CA GLY A 350 -8.15 -25.60 0.89
C GLY A 350 -8.63 -25.58 2.34
N VAL A 351 -7.97 -24.84 3.24
CA VAL A 351 -8.36 -24.71 4.65
C VAL A 351 -8.78 -23.28 4.97
N GLU A 352 -7.91 -22.31 4.67
CA GLU A 352 -8.14 -20.93 5.04
C GLU A 352 -8.80 -20.16 3.91
N VAL A 353 -9.74 -19.29 4.25
CA VAL A 353 -10.42 -18.42 3.30
C VAL A 353 -10.30 -16.98 3.78
N ARG A 354 -9.87 -16.11 2.87
CA ARG A 354 -9.82 -14.66 3.06
C ARG A 354 -10.56 -14.02 1.91
N LEU A 355 -11.52 -13.14 2.19
CA LEU A 355 -12.30 -12.42 1.19
C LEU A 355 -12.38 -10.95 1.57
N PHE A 356 -11.90 -10.08 0.68
CA PHE A 356 -11.78 -8.65 0.91
C PHE A 356 -12.22 -7.88 -0.32
N ARG A 357 -12.70 -6.65 -0.10
CA ARG A 357 -12.91 -5.66 -1.16
C ARG A 357 -11.88 -4.54 -1.09
N GLN A 358 -11.20 -4.26 -2.18
CA GLN A 358 -10.30 -3.11 -2.33
C GLN A 358 -10.89 -2.10 -3.31
N CYS A 359 -10.80 -0.82 -2.98
CA CYS A 359 -11.12 0.26 -3.90
C CYS A 359 -10.06 1.36 -3.81
N ASN A 360 -9.49 1.74 -4.94
CA ASN A 360 -8.61 2.89 -5.11
C ASN A 360 -8.71 3.43 -6.54
N MET A 361 -8.51 4.73 -6.70
CA MET A 361 -8.70 5.45 -7.97
C MET A 361 -7.43 6.19 -8.31
N ALA A 362 -6.95 6.07 -9.55
CA ALA A 362 -5.78 6.81 -10.04
C ALA A 362 -5.96 8.31 -9.73
N GLY A 363 -4.96 8.92 -9.11
CA GLY A 363 -5.01 10.33 -8.73
C GLY A 363 -5.21 11.22 -9.95
N SER A 364 -5.96 12.31 -9.79
CA SER A 364 -6.11 13.36 -10.80
C SER A 364 -4.91 14.32 -10.87
N ARG A 365 -4.01 14.21 -9.91
CA ARG A 365 -2.82 15.03 -9.78
C ARG A 365 -1.67 14.22 -9.19
N PRO A 366 -0.42 14.64 -9.44
CA PRO A 366 0.73 14.09 -8.72
C PRO A 366 0.67 14.42 -7.22
N PRO A 367 1.50 13.75 -6.41
CA PRO A 367 1.73 14.12 -5.01
C PRO A 367 2.20 15.56 -4.88
N LEU A 368 1.83 16.23 -3.78
CA LEU A 368 2.27 17.60 -3.52
C LEU A 368 3.75 17.64 -3.15
N SER A 369 4.47 18.61 -3.71
CA SER A 369 5.88 18.87 -3.43
C SER A 369 6.08 19.64 -2.12
N PRO A 370 7.30 19.66 -1.56
CA PRO A 370 7.64 20.52 -0.43
C PRO A 370 7.44 22.02 -0.71
N GLU A 371 7.51 22.45 -1.97
CA GLU A 371 7.41 23.85 -2.39
C GLU A 371 5.95 24.29 -2.65
N ASP A 372 5.02 23.36 -2.84
CA ASP A 372 3.63 23.68 -3.18
C ASP A 372 2.94 24.52 -2.09
N ILE A 373 2.18 25.53 -2.49
CA ILE A 373 1.37 26.36 -1.60
C ILE A 373 0.01 25.67 -1.41
N LEU A 374 -0.41 25.49 -0.16
CA LEU A 374 -1.66 24.82 0.22
C LEU A 374 -2.88 25.73 0.13
#